data_AF-A0A9Q8U0K7-F1
#
_entry.id   AF-A0A9Q8U0K7-F1
#
_cell.length_a   1.000
_cell.length_b   1.000
_cell.length_c   1.000
_cell.angle_alpha   90.00
_cell.angle_beta   90.00
_cell.angle_gamma   90.00
#
_symmetry.space_group_name_H-M   'P 1'
#
loop_
_entity.id
_entity.type
_entity.pdbx_description
1 polymer ?
#
loop_
_entity_poly.entity_id
_entity_poly.type
_entity_poly.pdbx_seq_one_letter_code
_entity_poly.pdbx_strand_id
1 'polypeptide(L)'
;MGERAINLNQQLNYIEQLFSSGQIKKAQKDLRKLNTQFGRDKPIPSKFKHRFQRLNFTAKEFDDWAEFATSDKRTELINKVGSLANQKLEPRKLANQINSLQKQWQNLDQHGKTASKEKWASFKTACEAAWAPCKEYFQELEGKKEENRDKKLSLIEQVISFPSGKTEETITVKEIVNFLKTLHDKWKSFSPVPVWKKVRS
;
A
#
# COMPACT_ATOMS: atom_id res chain seq x y z
N MET A 1 34.12 26.66 26.77
CA MET A 1 34.37 25.50 25.86
C MET A 1 34.19 24.12 26.53
N GLY A 2 34.18 24.01 27.87
CA GLY A 2 34.08 22.72 28.59
C GLY A 2 32.72 22.01 28.47
N GLU A 3 31.61 22.70 28.73
CA GLU A 3 30.25 22.08 28.75
C GLU A 3 29.84 21.46 27.41
N ARG A 4 30.10 22.14 26.29
CA ARG A 4 29.82 21.61 24.94
C ARG A 4 30.60 20.33 24.65
N ALA A 5 31.83 20.24 25.15
CA ALA A 5 32.65 19.05 24.96
C ALA A 5 32.22 17.88 25.87
N ILE A 6 31.73 18.17 27.07
CA ILE A 6 31.13 17.18 27.98
C ILE A 6 29.84 16.63 27.37
N ASN A 7 29.00 17.51 26.81
CA ASN A 7 27.76 17.13 26.13
C ASN A 7 28.01 16.22 24.91
N LEU A 8 29.00 16.55 24.06
CA LEU A 8 29.36 15.70 22.92
C LEU A 8 29.88 14.33 23.36
N ASN A 9 30.69 14.26 24.41
CA ASN A 9 31.17 12.98 24.93
C ASN A 9 30.01 12.09 25.43
N GLN A 10 29.05 12.68 26.15
CA GLN A 10 27.85 11.98 26.60
C GLN A 10 27.00 11.46 25.42
N GLN A 11 26.82 12.28 24.38
CA GLN A 11 26.11 11.89 23.16
C GLN A 11 26.79 10.73 22.43
N LEU A 12 28.13 10.77 22.28
CA LEU A 12 28.89 9.69 21.65
C LEU A 12 28.80 8.39 22.45
N ASN A 13 28.95 8.46 23.78
CA ASN A 13 28.79 7.31 24.66
C ASN A 13 27.38 6.71 24.56
N TYR A 14 26.36 7.56 24.50
CA TYR A 14 24.97 7.10 24.36
C TYR A 14 24.73 6.37 23.04
N ILE A 15 25.22 6.92 21.91
CA ILE A 15 25.11 6.28 20.60
C ILE A 15 25.86 4.93 20.58
N GLU A 16 27.04 4.87 21.19
CA GLU A 16 27.84 3.64 21.31
C GLU A 16 27.11 2.56 22.13
N GLN A 17 26.46 2.95 23.23
CA GLN A 17 25.61 2.05 24.03
C GLN A 17 24.40 1.56 23.22
N LEU A 18 23.76 2.42 22.42
CA LEU A 18 22.64 2.01 21.57
C LEU A 18 23.04 0.99 20.51
N PHE A 19 24.22 1.13 19.89
CA PHE A 19 24.74 0.10 18.98
C PHE A 19 25.01 -1.21 19.72
N SER A 20 25.64 -1.14 20.88
CA SER A 20 25.97 -2.32 21.71
C SER A 20 24.72 -3.05 22.23
N SER A 21 23.63 -2.31 22.52
CA SER A 21 22.36 -2.88 22.96
C SER A 21 21.45 -3.34 21.82
N GLY A 22 21.92 -3.31 20.57
CA GLY A 22 21.13 -3.70 19.39
C GLY A 22 20.04 -2.70 18.96
N GLN A 23 19.98 -1.50 19.53
CA GLN A 23 19.04 -0.44 19.13
C GLN A 23 19.54 0.31 17.88
N ILE A 24 19.87 -0.44 16.82
CA ILE A 24 20.61 0.03 15.63
C ILE A 24 19.93 1.22 14.95
N LYS A 25 18.62 1.14 14.67
CA LYS A 25 17.89 2.23 14.00
C LYS A 25 17.90 3.53 14.80
N LYS A 26 17.82 3.42 16.13
CA LYS A 26 17.87 4.59 17.03
C LYS A 26 19.28 5.19 17.06
N ALA A 27 20.31 4.35 17.17
CA ALA A 27 21.70 4.76 17.10
C ALA A 27 22.02 5.50 15.79
N GLN A 28 21.63 4.92 14.65
CA GLN A 28 21.79 5.54 13.33
C GLN A 28 21.02 6.87 13.21
N LYS A 29 19.79 6.95 13.73
CA LYS A 29 18.99 8.19 13.73
C LYS A 29 19.68 9.30 14.52
N ASP A 30 20.14 9.00 15.73
CA ASP A 30 20.77 10.00 16.59
C ASP A 30 22.17 10.37 16.07
N LEU A 31 22.90 9.43 15.45
CA LEU A 31 24.15 9.72 14.76
C LEU A 31 23.94 10.58 13.50
N ARG A 32 22.87 10.38 12.71
CA ARG A 32 22.52 11.27 11.59
C ARG A 32 22.23 12.68 12.07
N LYS A 33 21.48 12.85 13.16
CA LYS A 33 21.27 14.17 13.79
C LYS A 33 22.59 14.80 14.20
N LEU A 34 23.49 14.03 14.81
CA LEU A 34 24.81 14.51 15.22
C LEU A 34 25.66 14.93 14.01
N ASN A 35 25.65 14.15 12.92
CA ASN A 35 26.29 14.52 11.65
C ASN A 35 25.74 15.85 11.08
N THR A 36 24.43 16.09 11.19
CA THR A 36 23.83 17.37 10.75
C THR A 36 24.29 18.56 11.61
N GLN A 37 24.55 18.34 12.90
CA GLN A 37 25.04 19.40 13.80
C GLN A 37 26.50 19.78 13.51
N PHE A 38 27.32 18.82 13.07
CA PHE A 38 28.74 19.01 12.81
C PHE A 38 29.05 18.90 11.31
N GLY A 39 28.79 19.99 10.59
CA GLY A 39 29.10 20.13 9.16
C GLY A 39 30.48 20.73 8.88
N ARG A 40 30.71 21.15 7.63
CA ARG A 40 32.00 21.74 7.19
C ARG A 40 32.38 22.99 7.98
N ASP A 41 31.40 23.83 8.33
CA ASP A 41 31.62 25.09 9.06
C ASP A 41 31.82 24.90 10.57
N LYS A 42 31.49 23.72 11.09
CA LYS A 42 31.58 23.39 12.52
C LYS A 42 32.15 21.98 12.67
N PRO A 43 33.47 21.81 12.46
CA PRO A 43 34.10 20.50 12.53
C PRO A 43 34.10 19.97 13.96
N ILE A 44 34.15 18.65 14.07
CA ILE A 44 34.21 17.96 15.36
C ILE A 44 35.56 18.23 16.02
N PRO A 45 35.59 18.51 17.33
CA PRO A 45 36.84 18.66 18.07
C PRO A 45 37.76 17.45 17.87
N SER A 46 39.05 17.71 17.60
CA SER A 46 40.06 16.69 17.27
C SER A 46 40.03 15.47 18.20
N LYS A 47 39.91 15.70 19.52
CA LYS A 47 39.82 14.66 20.56
C LYS A 47 38.70 13.63 20.36
N PHE A 48 37.62 13.98 19.66
CA PHE A 48 36.47 13.09 19.42
C PHE A 48 36.38 12.59 17.97
N LYS A 49 37.26 13.08 17.08
CA LYS A 49 37.20 12.82 15.64
C LYS A 49 37.25 11.32 15.33
N HIS A 50 38.20 10.60 15.90
CA HIS A 50 38.35 9.15 15.68
C HIS A 50 37.14 8.36 16.16
N ARG A 51 36.62 8.67 17.35
CA ARG A 51 35.42 8.00 17.90
C ARG A 51 34.19 8.25 17.03
N PHE A 52 33.99 9.50 16.62
CA PHE A 52 32.89 9.86 15.73
C PHE A 52 32.99 9.16 14.37
N GLN A 53 34.17 9.13 13.76
CA GLN A 53 34.42 8.42 12.51
C GLN A 53 34.17 6.91 12.66
N ARG A 54 34.59 6.30 13.77
CA ARG A 54 34.32 4.90 14.08
C ARG A 54 32.81 4.62 14.17
N LEU A 55 32.04 5.45 14.87
CA LEU A 55 30.58 5.29 14.94
C LEU A 55 29.90 5.42 13.57
N ASN A 56 30.38 6.32 12.71
CA ASN A 56 29.91 6.44 11.34
C ASN A 56 30.23 5.20 10.50
N PHE A 57 31.42 4.62 10.68
CA PHE A 57 31.79 3.37 10.03
C PHE A 57 30.90 2.22 10.49
N THR A 58 30.72 2.06 11.81
CA THR A 58 29.81 1.06 12.38
C THR A 58 28.37 1.22 11.88
N ALA A 59 27.87 2.46 11.80
CA ALA A 59 26.55 2.72 11.24
C ALA A 59 26.42 2.28 9.78
N LYS A 60 27.49 2.46 8.98
CA LYS A 60 27.56 2.02 7.59
C LYS A 60 27.62 0.49 7.49
N GLU A 61 28.42 -0.18 8.31
CA GLU A 61 28.48 -1.64 8.34
C GLU A 61 27.10 -2.26 8.60
N PHE A 62 26.33 -1.71 9.54
CA PHE A 62 24.96 -2.14 9.78
C PHE A 62 24.03 -1.90 8.58
N ASP A 63 24.20 -0.77 7.88
CA ASP A 63 23.45 -0.49 6.65
C ASP A 63 23.81 -1.48 5.53
N ASP A 64 25.08 -1.85 5.40
CA ASP A 64 25.58 -2.81 4.40
C ASP A 64 25.11 -4.24 4.72
N TRP A 65 25.12 -4.63 6.00
CA TRP A 65 24.55 -5.92 6.44
C TRP A 65 23.03 -5.99 6.23
N ALA A 66 22.31 -4.90 6.54
CA ALA A 66 20.87 -4.83 6.29
C ALA A 66 20.53 -4.89 4.79
N GLU A 67 21.37 -4.28 3.95
CA GLU A 67 21.25 -4.38 2.49
C GLU A 67 21.46 -5.81 2.01
N PHE A 68 22.56 -6.45 2.45
CA PHE A 68 22.88 -7.82 2.09
C PHE A 68 21.75 -8.79 2.47
N ALA A 69 21.26 -8.71 3.71
CA ALA A 69 20.19 -9.59 4.22
C ALA A 69 18.84 -9.44 3.48
N THR A 70 18.61 -8.30 2.81
CA THR A 70 17.37 -8.01 2.09
C THR A 70 17.53 -8.04 0.57
N SER A 71 18.76 -8.02 0.06
CA SER A 71 19.08 -7.96 -1.37
C SER A 71 18.50 -9.15 -2.11
N ASP A 72 18.80 -10.36 -1.63
CA ASP A 72 18.39 -11.62 -2.29
C ASP A 72 16.88 -11.78 -2.28
N LYS A 73 16.25 -11.47 -1.14
CA LYS A 73 14.79 -11.51 -0.98
C LYS A 73 14.09 -10.55 -1.95
N ARG A 74 14.63 -9.36 -2.18
CA ARG A 74 14.07 -8.41 -3.16
C ARG A 74 14.17 -8.93 -4.58
N THR A 75 15.32 -9.49 -4.95
CA THR A 75 15.50 -10.12 -6.26
C THR A 75 14.52 -11.28 -6.45
N GLU A 76 14.33 -12.10 -5.42
CA GLU A 76 13.34 -13.18 -5.42
C GLU A 76 11.90 -12.66 -5.60
N LEU A 77 11.52 -11.58 -4.93
CA LEU A 77 10.20 -10.95 -5.10
C LEU A 77 10.00 -10.44 -6.53
N ILE A 78 11.01 -9.80 -7.13
CA ILE A 78 10.96 -9.34 -8.54
C ILE A 78 10.73 -10.54 -9.47
N ASN A 79 11.51 -11.61 -9.29
CA ASN A 79 11.39 -12.82 -10.11
C ASN A 79 10.02 -13.50 -9.93
N LYS A 80 9.52 -13.58 -8.70
CA LYS A 80 8.19 -14.13 -8.39
C LYS A 80 7.11 -13.34 -9.11
N VAL A 81 7.09 -12.01 -8.98
CA VAL A 81 6.11 -11.17 -9.69
C VAL A 81 6.24 -11.32 -11.21
N GLY A 82 7.47 -11.31 -11.74
CA GLY A 82 7.71 -11.51 -13.17
C GLY A 82 7.17 -12.85 -13.69
N SER A 83 7.26 -13.91 -12.88
CA SER A 83 6.70 -15.21 -13.24
C SER A 83 5.16 -15.23 -13.27
N LEU A 84 4.49 -14.40 -12.45
CA LEU A 84 3.03 -14.34 -12.40
C LEU A 84 2.41 -13.83 -13.70
N ALA A 85 3.11 -12.95 -14.42
CA ALA A 85 2.66 -12.46 -15.73
C ALA A 85 2.51 -13.60 -16.77
N ASN A 86 3.28 -14.68 -16.62
CA ASN A 86 3.23 -15.84 -17.51
C ASN A 86 2.28 -16.93 -17.03
N GLN A 87 1.78 -16.85 -15.80
CA GLN A 87 0.86 -17.85 -15.26
C GLN A 87 -0.57 -17.52 -15.68
N LYS A 88 -1.27 -18.48 -16.30
CA LYS A 88 -2.70 -18.37 -16.60
C LYS A 88 -3.55 -18.58 -15.33
N LEU A 89 -3.47 -17.62 -14.41
CA LEU A 89 -4.27 -17.60 -13.19
C LEU A 89 -5.55 -16.80 -13.38
N GLU A 90 -6.59 -17.18 -12.64
CA GLU A 90 -7.81 -16.38 -12.51
C GLU A 90 -7.49 -14.96 -12.01
N PRO A 91 -8.05 -13.90 -12.61
CA PRO A 91 -7.69 -12.51 -12.32
C PRO A 91 -7.76 -12.12 -10.84
N ARG A 92 -8.73 -12.66 -10.09
CA ARG A 92 -8.83 -12.42 -8.63
C ARG A 92 -7.70 -13.09 -7.84
N LYS A 93 -7.32 -14.31 -8.20
CA LYS A 93 -6.22 -15.04 -7.55
C LYS A 93 -4.88 -14.34 -7.86
N LEU A 94 -4.69 -13.95 -9.11
CA LEU A 94 -3.53 -13.19 -9.56
C LEU A 94 -3.40 -11.87 -8.78
N ALA A 95 -4.48 -11.09 -8.68
CA ALA A 95 -4.51 -9.85 -7.91
C ALA A 95 -4.13 -10.05 -6.43
N ASN A 96 -4.65 -11.10 -5.80
CA ASN A 96 -4.31 -11.44 -4.42
C ASN A 96 -2.82 -11.79 -4.24
N GLN A 97 -2.24 -12.52 -5.19
CA GLN A 97 -0.81 -12.88 -5.16
C GLN A 97 0.08 -11.65 -5.36
N ILE A 98 -0.25 -10.76 -6.32
CA ILE A 98 0.47 -9.50 -6.53
C ILE A 98 0.42 -8.65 -5.25
N ASN A 99 -0.76 -8.50 -4.63
CA ASN A 99 -0.91 -7.77 -3.37
C ASN A 99 -0.10 -8.39 -2.23
N SER A 100 -0.02 -9.71 -2.15
CA SER A 100 0.80 -10.40 -1.15
C SER A 100 2.29 -10.09 -1.34
N LEU A 101 2.78 -10.11 -2.58
CA LEU A 101 4.18 -9.80 -2.90
C LEU A 101 4.50 -8.31 -2.63
N GLN A 102 3.58 -7.39 -2.93
CA GLN A 102 3.72 -5.98 -2.57
C GLN A 102 3.78 -5.77 -1.05
N LYS A 103 2.98 -6.49 -0.26
CA LYS A 103 3.06 -6.44 1.21
C LYS A 103 4.38 -6.98 1.73
N GLN A 104 4.90 -8.06 1.14
CA GLN A 104 6.22 -8.58 1.49
C GLN A 104 7.32 -7.56 1.19
N TRP A 105 7.25 -6.88 0.04
CA TRP A 105 8.17 -5.78 -0.28
C TRP A 105 8.10 -4.65 0.75
N GLN A 106 6.89 -4.18 1.07
CA GLN A 106 6.67 -3.12 2.07
C GLN A 106 7.21 -3.52 3.45
N ASN A 107 7.07 -4.79 3.84
CA ASN A 107 7.62 -5.31 5.09
C ASN A 107 9.17 -5.24 5.09
N LEU A 108 9.82 -5.61 3.99
CA LEU A 108 11.27 -5.47 3.84
C LEU A 108 11.71 -4.00 3.93
N ASP A 109 10.94 -3.06 3.38
CA ASP A 109 11.25 -1.62 3.47
C ASP A 109 11.00 -1.04 4.86
N GLN A 110 9.98 -1.51 5.58
CA GLN A 110 9.68 -1.04 6.94
C GLN A 110 10.71 -1.54 7.96
N HIS A 111 11.15 -2.80 7.82
CA HIS A 111 12.02 -3.45 8.80
C HIS A 111 13.50 -3.47 8.41
N GLY A 112 13.83 -3.40 7.12
CA GLY A 112 15.20 -3.35 6.61
C GLY A 112 15.65 -1.98 6.11
N LYS A 113 16.72 -1.98 5.30
CA LYS A 113 17.18 -0.79 4.55
C LYS A 113 16.36 -0.67 3.28
N THR A 114 15.84 0.51 2.99
CA THR A 114 15.02 0.80 1.79
C THR A 114 15.72 0.34 0.52
N ALA A 115 14.95 -0.22 -0.42
CA ALA A 115 15.48 -0.64 -1.72
C ALA A 115 16.16 0.51 -2.48
N SER A 116 17.14 0.16 -3.33
CA SER A 116 17.65 1.11 -4.32
C SER A 116 16.54 1.52 -5.29
N LYS A 117 16.66 2.72 -5.86
CA LYS A 117 15.70 3.24 -6.85
C LYS A 117 15.51 2.27 -8.02
N GLU A 118 16.60 1.63 -8.46
CA GLU A 118 16.61 0.65 -9.55
C GLU A 118 15.80 -0.59 -9.20
N LYS A 119 16.07 -1.23 -8.04
CA LYS A 119 15.32 -2.43 -7.61
C LYS A 119 13.83 -2.13 -7.41
N TRP A 120 13.50 -0.97 -6.86
CA TRP A 120 12.11 -0.53 -6.75
C TRP A 120 11.44 -0.35 -8.11
N ALA A 121 12.12 0.32 -9.05
CA ALA A 121 11.60 0.50 -10.40
C ALA A 121 11.33 -0.84 -11.09
N SER A 122 12.28 -1.78 -11.04
CA SER A 122 12.10 -3.13 -11.61
C SER A 122 10.92 -3.87 -10.98
N PHE A 123 10.78 -3.83 -9.65
CA PHE A 123 9.65 -4.46 -8.96
C PHE A 123 8.31 -3.84 -9.37
N LYS A 124 8.25 -2.51 -9.45
CA LYS A 124 7.04 -1.78 -9.83
C LYS A 124 6.62 -2.13 -11.27
N THR A 125 7.55 -2.10 -12.21
CA THR A 125 7.28 -2.47 -13.61
C THR A 125 6.81 -3.92 -13.72
N ALA A 126 7.42 -4.86 -12.99
CA ALA A 126 6.96 -6.25 -12.95
C ALA A 126 5.53 -6.36 -12.41
N CYS A 127 5.20 -5.61 -11.34
CA CYS A 127 3.85 -5.59 -10.78
C CYS A 127 2.82 -5.03 -11.77
N GLU A 128 3.16 -3.95 -12.47
CA GLU A 128 2.29 -3.33 -13.48
C GLU A 128 2.00 -4.30 -14.63
N ALA A 129 3.02 -5.00 -15.12
CA ALA A 129 2.87 -6.02 -16.16
C ALA A 129 1.98 -7.18 -15.68
N ALA A 130 2.20 -7.70 -14.46
CA ALA A 130 1.39 -8.77 -13.91
C ALA A 130 -0.07 -8.34 -13.62
N TRP A 131 -0.33 -7.05 -13.39
CA TRP A 131 -1.66 -6.53 -13.07
C TRP A 131 -2.52 -6.23 -14.31
N ALA A 132 -1.94 -6.16 -15.52
CA ALA A 132 -2.66 -5.89 -16.75
C ALA A 132 -3.97 -6.71 -16.93
N PRO A 133 -3.97 -8.06 -16.81
CA PRO A 133 -5.19 -8.86 -16.92
C PRO A 133 -6.19 -8.61 -15.77
N CYS A 134 -5.71 -8.28 -14.57
CA CYS A 134 -6.57 -7.93 -13.45
C CYS A 134 -7.34 -6.64 -13.72
N LYS A 135 -6.68 -5.65 -14.34
CA LYS A 135 -7.28 -4.36 -14.65
C LYS A 135 -8.51 -4.51 -15.53
N GLU A 136 -8.41 -5.26 -16.63
CA GLU A 136 -9.52 -5.49 -17.55
C GLU A 136 -10.68 -6.21 -16.87
N TYR A 137 -10.40 -7.29 -16.14
CA TYR A 137 -11.42 -8.05 -15.40
C TYR A 137 -12.20 -7.18 -14.40
N PHE A 138 -11.49 -6.37 -13.61
CA PHE A 138 -12.15 -5.51 -12.62
C PHE A 138 -12.88 -4.33 -13.25
N GLN A 139 -12.44 -3.84 -14.41
CA GLN A 139 -13.17 -2.85 -15.18
C GLN A 139 -14.50 -3.41 -15.71
N GLU A 140 -14.49 -4.62 -16.27
CA GLU A 140 -15.71 -5.29 -16.73
C GLU A 140 -16.68 -5.55 -15.57
N LEU A 141 -16.15 -6.01 -14.42
CA LEU A 141 -16.95 -6.24 -13.23
C LEU A 141 -17.59 -4.94 -12.71
N GLU A 142 -16.89 -3.81 -12.80
CA GLU A 142 -17.45 -2.51 -12.41
C GLU A 142 -18.52 -2.04 -13.40
N GLY A 143 -18.32 -2.22 -14.72
CA GLY A 143 -19.33 -1.93 -15.73
C GLY A 143 -20.62 -2.74 -15.51
N LYS A 144 -20.52 -4.03 -15.17
CA LYS A 144 -21.70 -4.84 -14.82
C LYS A 144 -22.44 -4.32 -13.59
N LYS A 145 -21.72 -3.78 -12.60
CA LYS A 145 -22.37 -3.15 -11.44
C LYS A 145 -23.10 -1.88 -11.85
N GLU A 146 -22.47 -1.03 -12.66
CA GLU A 146 -23.10 0.18 -13.19
C GLU A 146 -24.38 -0.15 -13.96
N GLU A 147 -24.35 -1.14 -14.85
CA GLU A 147 -25.53 -1.62 -15.57
C GLU A 147 -26.63 -2.11 -14.60
N ASN A 148 -26.26 -2.87 -13.56
CA ASN A 148 -27.22 -3.31 -12.53
C ASN A 148 -27.83 -2.13 -11.75
N ARG A 149 -27.05 -1.06 -11.51
CA ARG A 149 -27.55 0.16 -10.88
C ARG A 149 -28.58 0.84 -11.77
N ASP A 150 -28.30 0.99 -13.05
CA ASP A 150 -29.21 1.65 -13.99
C ASP A 150 -30.50 0.85 -14.16
N LYS A 151 -30.41 -0.48 -14.23
CA LYS A 151 -31.58 -1.37 -14.18
C LYS A 151 -32.42 -1.16 -12.91
N LYS A 152 -31.79 -0.98 -11.75
CA LYS A 152 -32.50 -0.68 -10.49
C LYS A 152 -33.14 0.71 -10.49
N LEU A 153 -32.49 1.71 -11.07
CA LEU A 153 -33.08 3.05 -11.24
C LEU A 153 -34.31 2.98 -12.15
N SER A 154 -34.25 2.23 -13.26
CA SER A 154 -35.40 2.00 -14.13
C SER A 154 -36.55 1.27 -13.42
N LEU A 155 -36.26 0.32 -12.53
CA LEU A 155 -37.31 -0.30 -11.70
C LEU A 155 -38.00 0.73 -10.79
N ILE A 156 -37.26 1.68 -10.23
CA ILE A 156 -37.84 2.75 -9.39
C ILE A 156 -38.78 3.62 -10.24
N GLU A 157 -38.39 3.99 -11.45
CA GLU A 157 -39.25 4.74 -12.39
C GLU A 157 -40.52 3.95 -12.76
N GLN A 158 -40.41 2.63 -12.92
CA GLN A 158 -41.57 1.76 -13.14
C GLN A 158 -42.52 1.75 -11.94
N VAL A 159 -42.01 1.75 -10.70
CA VAL A 159 -42.86 1.87 -9.49
C VAL A 159 -43.61 3.20 -9.48
N ILE A 160 -42.91 4.29 -9.78
CA ILE A 160 -43.48 5.64 -9.74
C ILE A 160 -44.56 5.82 -10.81
N SER A 161 -44.36 5.25 -12.00
CA SER A 161 -45.32 5.34 -13.11
C SER A 161 -46.43 4.30 -13.06
N PHE A 162 -46.33 3.25 -12.23
CA PHE A 162 -47.32 2.19 -12.15
C PHE A 162 -48.76 2.68 -11.84
N PRO A 163 -49.00 3.68 -10.97
CA PRO A 163 -50.33 4.21 -10.71
C PRO A 163 -50.90 5.09 -11.83
N SER A 164 -50.07 5.57 -12.76
CA SER A 164 -50.50 6.52 -13.79
C SER A 164 -51.57 5.92 -14.71
N GLY A 165 -52.67 6.66 -14.89
CA GLY A 165 -53.80 6.25 -15.73
C GLY A 165 -54.69 5.16 -15.13
N LYS A 166 -54.48 4.79 -13.86
CA LYS A 166 -55.31 3.82 -13.13
C LYS A 166 -56.13 4.52 -12.05
N THR A 167 -57.37 4.08 -11.87
CA THR A 167 -58.32 4.51 -10.83
C THR A 167 -58.63 3.34 -9.89
N GLU A 168 -59.18 3.59 -8.70
CA GLU A 168 -59.55 2.54 -7.74
C GLU A 168 -60.51 1.49 -8.30
N GLU A 169 -61.29 1.84 -9.32
CA GLU A 169 -62.26 0.97 -9.99
C GLU A 169 -61.62 0.10 -11.09
N THR A 170 -60.44 0.48 -11.59
CA THR A 170 -59.79 -0.17 -12.75
C THR A 170 -58.56 -0.98 -12.38
N ILE A 171 -57.98 -0.77 -11.19
CA ILE A 171 -56.83 -1.52 -10.70
C ILE A 171 -57.23 -2.58 -9.67
N THR A 172 -56.82 -3.82 -9.89
CA THR A 172 -57.10 -4.89 -8.92
C THR A 172 -55.94 -5.08 -7.95
N VAL A 173 -56.25 -5.47 -6.71
CA VAL A 173 -55.24 -5.83 -5.69
C VAL A 173 -54.30 -6.93 -6.21
N LYS A 174 -54.82 -7.86 -7.01
CA LYS A 174 -54.04 -8.96 -7.60
C LYS A 174 -52.96 -8.45 -8.56
N GLU A 175 -53.26 -7.44 -9.37
CA GLU A 175 -52.28 -6.82 -10.29
C GLU A 175 -51.19 -6.08 -9.51
N ILE A 176 -51.55 -5.33 -8.47
CA ILE A 176 -50.58 -4.64 -7.60
C ILE A 176 -49.62 -5.66 -6.97
N VAL A 177 -50.17 -6.73 -6.39
CA VAL A 177 -49.37 -7.79 -5.74
C VAL A 177 -48.45 -8.48 -6.75
N ASN A 178 -48.94 -8.80 -7.95
CA ASN A 178 -48.12 -9.43 -8.99
C ASN A 178 -47.01 -8.49 -9.50
N PHE A 179 -47.31 -7.20 -9.68
CA PHE A 179 -46.33 -6.18 -10.04
C PHE A 179 -45.21 -6.08 -9.00
N LEU A 180 -45.57 -5.94 -7.72
CA LEU A 180 -44.60 -5.83 -6.62
C LEU A 180 -43.74 -7.09 -6.47
N LYS A 181 -44.33 -8.29 -6.63
CA LYS A 181 -43.57 -9.56 -6.62
C LYS A 181 -42.53 -9.60 -7.75
N THR A 182 -42.97 -9.31 -8.97
CA THR A 182 -42.10 -9.31 -10.15
C THR A 182 -40.96 -8.29 -10.00
N LEU A 183 -41.28 -7.10 -9.47
CA LEU A 183 -40.29 -6.06 -9.24
C LEU A 183 -39.27 -6.48 -8.18
N HIS A 184 -39.73 -7.06 -7.09
CA HIS A 184 -38.87 -7.54 -6.02
C HIS A 184 -37.90 -8.64 -6.51
N ASP A 185 -38.37 -9.55 -7.36
CA ASP A 185 -37.52 -10.59 -7.95
C ASP A 185 -36.47 -9.99 -8.90
N LYS A 186 -36.87 -9.04 -9.76
CA LYS A 186 -35.93 -8.30 -10.62
C LYS A 186 -34.91 -7.52 -9.78
N TRP A 187 -35.35 -6.84 -8.73
CA TRP A 187 -34.49 -6.07 -7.84
C TRP A 187 -33.42 -6.95 -7.18
N LYS A 188 -33.81 -8.16 -6.74
CA LYS A 188 -32.86 -9.14 -6.19
C LYS A 188 -31.86 -9.62 -7.23
N SER A 189 -32.30 -9.83 -8.48
CA SER A 189 -31.43 -10.31 -9.56
C SER A 189 -30.38 -9.28 -10.00
N PHE A 190 -30.67 -7.97 -9.90
CA PHE A 190 -29.74 -6.90 -10.26
C PHE A 190 -28.76 -6.60 -9.12
N SER A 191 -27.86 -7.55 -8.87
CA SER A 191 -26.84 -7.51 -7.83
C SER A 191 -25.55 -8.16 -8.33
N PRO A 192 -24.35 -7.67 -7.96
CA PRO A 192 -24.08 -6.49 -7.13
C PRO A 192 -24.24 -5.16 -7.89
N VAL A 193 -24.37 -4.07 -7.13
CA VAL A 193 -24.35 -2.67 -7.62
C VAL A 193 -23.12 -1.94 -7.06
N PRO A 194 -22.73 -0.77 -7.60
CA PRO A 194 -21.57 -0.03 -7.12
C PRO A 194 -21.82 0.43 -5.68
N VAL A 195 -20.78 0.37 -4.85
CA VAL A 195 -20.84 0.93 -3.50
C VAL A 195 -20.84 2.45 -3.62
N TRP A 196 -21.73 3.14 -2.90
CA TRP A 196 -21.75 4.59 -2.88
C TRP A 196 -20.41 5.14 -2.38
N LYS A 197 -19.61 5.70 -3.30
CA LYS A 197 -18.38 6.39 -2.95
C LYS A 197 -18.76 7.82 -2.60
N LYS A 198 -18.70 8.15 -1.31
CA LYS A 198 -18.77 9.54 -0.84
C LYS A 198 -17.64 10.30 -1.54
N VAL A 199 -17.98 11.19 -2.47
CA VAL A 199 -17.01 12.09 -3.09
C VAL A 199 -16.39 12.90 -1.95
N ARG A 200 -15.09 12.70 -1.69
CA ARG A 200 -14.35 13.60 -0.80
C ARG A 200 -14.16 14.89 -1.59
N SER A 201 -15.06 15.85 -1.35
CA SER A 201 -14.88 17.27 -1.67
C SER A 201 -13.73 17.83 -0.85
#